data_AF-A0A7W5Z1K9-F1
#
_entry.id   AF-A0A7W5Z1K9-F1
#
_cell.length_a   1.000
_cell.length_b   1.000
_cell.length_c   1.000
_cell.angle_alpha   90.00
_cell.angle_beta   90.00
_cell.angle_gamma   90.00
#
_symmetry.space_group_name_H-M   'P 1'
#
loop_
_entity.id
_entity.type
_entity.pdbx_description
1 polymer ?
#
loop_
_entity_poly.entity_id
_entity_poly.type
_entity_poly.pdbx_seq_one_letter_code
_entity_poly.pdbx_strand_id
1 'polypeptide(L)'
;MVTTLAQFIDFLIDFIIATLLIGLYLLIYTFATAHNEFTLIRRNVISAALSLGLSLVGFAVPLSSAIVNTNTLVDLVFWGIIAIVVQILAYGFARIVIPDLTRRIADGEIGAATFLGAVSLAAGIANSACMTI
;
A
#
# COMPACT_ATOMS: atom_id res chain seq x y z
N MET A 1 13.78 10.84 -32.10
CA MET A 1 13.11 11.83 -31.23
C MET A 1 11.79 11.21 -30.85
N VAL A 2 11.63 10.74 -29.61
CA VAL A 2 10.31 10.23 -29.14
C VAL A 2 9.37 11.44 -29.15
N THR A 3 8.21 11.30 -29.78
CA THR A 3 7.21 12.38 -29.83
C THR A 3 6.61 12.55 -28.43
N THR A 4 6.30 13.80 -28.05
CA THR A 4 5.63 14.09 -26.77
C THR A 4 4.33 13.31 -26.58
N LEU A 5 3.68 12.94 -27.69
CA LEU A 5 2.50 12.08 -27.70
C LEU A 5 2.80 10.64 -27.23
N ALA A 6 3.93 10.05 -27.61
CA ALA A 6 4.31 8.71 -27.16
C ALA A 6 4.59 8.69 -25.65
N GLN A 7 5.32 9.69 -25.14
CA GLN A 7 5.57 9.83 -23.69
C GLN A 7 4.27 10.00 -22.87
N PHE A 8 3.30 10.73 -23.42
CA PHE A 8 1.99 10.87 -22.79
C PHE A 8 1.22 9.54 -22.71
N ILE A 9 1.31 8.70 -23.76
CA ILE A 9 0.68 7.38 -23.77
C ILE A 9 1.33 6.47 -22.72
N ASP A 10 2.66 6.43 -22.66
CA ASP A 10 3.39 5.62 -21.67
C ASP A 10 3.02 6.05 -20.24
N PHE A 11 3.01 7.36 -19.97
CA PHE A 11 2.53 7.90 -18.70
C PHE A 11 1.11 7.44 -18.34
N LEU A 12 0.18 7.48 -19.31
CA LEU A 12 -1.21 7.10 -19.07
C LEU A 12 -1.32 5.62 -18.71
N ILE A 13 -0.57 4.77 -19.41
CA ILE A 13 -0.54 3.32 -19.18
C ILE A 13 0.00 3.03 -17.77
N ASP A 14 1.17 3.57 -17.42
CA ASP A 14 1.80 3.35 -16.12
C ASP A 14 0.92 3.87 -14.98
N PHE A 15 0.32 5.06 -15.15
CA PHE A 15 -0.57 5.65 -14.16
C PHE A 15 -1.84 4.83 -13.94
N ILE A 16 -2.46 4.33 -15.01
CA ILE A 16 -3.65 3.47 -14.92
C ILE A 16 -3.29 2.16 -14.20
N ILE A 17 -2.20 1.51 -14.58
CA ILE A 17 -1.77 0.26 -13.94
C ILE A 17 -1.44 0.48 -12.47
N ALA A 18 -0.70 1.54 -12.14
CA ALA A 18 -0.40 1.89 -10.77
C ALA A 18 -1.68 2.13 -9.95
N THR A 19 -2.65 2.86 -10.51
CA THR A 19 -3.95 3.09 -9.86
C THR A 19 -4.73 1.80 -9.65
N LEU A 20 -4.72 0.89 -10.64
CA LEU A 20 -5.35 -0.42 -10.53
C LEU A 20 -4.69 -1.28 -9.45
N LEU A 21 -3.35 -1.27 -9.35
CA LEU A 21 -2.60 -1.97 -8.31
C LEU A 21 -2.87 -1.38 -6.92
N ILE A 22 -3.00 -0.06 -6.79
CA ILE A 22 -3.43 0.59 -5.55
C ILE A 22 -4.86 0.15 -5.17
N GLY A 23 -5.79 0.12 -6.13
CA GLY A 23 -7.15 -0.36 -5.90
C GLY A 23 -7.17 -1.83 -5.46
N LEU A 24 -6.36 -2.67 -6.12
CA LEU A 24 -6.19 -4.08 -5.77
C LEU A 24 -5.60 -4.25 -4.37
N TYR A 25 -4.59 -3.45 -4.02
CA TYR A 25 -4.01 -3.41 -2.69
C TYR A 25 -5.08 -3.10 -1.64
N LEU A 26 -5.86 -2.04 -1.83
CA LEU A 26 -6.93 -1.64 -0.91
C LEU A 26 -7.99 -2.75 -0.74
N LEU A 27 -8.37 -3.41 -1.84
CA LEU A 27 -9.30 -4.55 -1.79
C LEU A 27 -8.73 -5.71 -0.96
N ILE A 28 -7.50 -6.13 -1.24
CA ILE A 28 -6.85 -7.24 -0.54
C ILE A 28 -6.65 -6.89 0.94
N TYR A 29 -6.19 -5.67 1.23
CA TYR A 29 -5.96 -5.20 2.59
C TYR A 29 -7.27 -5.18 3.38
N THR A 30 -8.34 -4.60 2.83
CA THR A 30 -9.66 -4.53 3.50
C THR A 30 -10.27 -5.92 3.71
N PHE A 31 -10.03 -6.86 2.79
CA PHE A 31 -10.46 -8.25 2.95
C PHE A 31 -9.67 -8.97 4.04
N ALA A 32 -8.35 -8.74 4.12
CA ALA A 32 -7.48 -9.34 5.13
C ALA A 32 -7.71 -8.79 6.55
N THR A 33 -8.07 -7.52 6.71
CA THR A 33 -8.27 -6.88 8.02
C THR A 33 -9.59 -7.23 8.71
N ALA A 34 -10.51 -7.94 8.06
CA ALA A 34 -11.78 -8.43 8.63
C ALA A 34 -12.73 -7.35 9.20
N HIS A 35 -12.50 -6.06 8.93
CA HIS A 35 -13.42 -4.96 9.21
C HIS A 35 -13.45 -4.05 7.98
N ASN A 36 -14.63 -3.50 7.66
CA ASN A 36 -14.74 -2.45 6.66
C ASN A 36 -14.11 -1.17 7.25
N GLU A 37 -12.80 -0.98 7.09
CA GLU A 37 -12.11 0.25 7.51
C GLU A 37 -12.76 1.49 6.91
N PHE A 38 -13.27 1.40 5.67
CA PHE A 38 -14.08 2.44 5.05
C PHE A 38 -15.35 2.80 5.85
N THR A 39 -15.96 1.84 6.54
CA THR A 39 -17.10 2.10 7.44
C THR A 39 -16.64 2.84 8.69
N LEU A 40 -15.49 2.48 9.26
CA LEU A 40 -14.90 3.17 10.42
C LEU A 40 -14.50 4.61 10.07
N ILE A 41 -13.89 4.81 8.89
CA ILE A 41 -13.55 6.13 8.36
C ILE A 41 -14.81 6.97 8.13
N ARG A 42 -15.87 6.40 7.55
CA ARG A 42 -17.19 7.07 7.41
C ARG A 42 -17.84 7.41 8.75
N ARG A 43 -17.52 6.66 9.82
CA ARG A 43 -17.92 6.94 11.21
C ARG A 43 -16.98 7.90 11.93
N ASN A 44 -16.01 8.48 11.22
CA ASN A 44 -15.04 9.45 11.73
C ASN A 44 -14.09 8.89 12.80
N VAL A 45 -13.77 7.59 12.70
CA VAL A 45 -12.77 6.94 13.56
C VAL A 45 -11.37 7.24 13.02
N ILE A 46 -10.65 8.15 13.68
CA ILE A 46 -9.36 8.68 13.22
C ILE A 46 -8.29 7.58 13.10
N SER A 47 -8.26 6.61 14.02
CA SER A 47 -7.32 5.48 14.00
C SER A 47 -7.41 4.66 12.71
N ALA A 48 -8.62 4.41 12.20
CA ALA A 48 -8.81 3.68 10.94
C ALA A 48 -8.28 4.49 9.73
N ALA A 49 -8.55 5.80 9.70
CA ALA A 49 -8.03 6.67 8.64
C ALA A 49 -6.49 6.77 8.68
N LEU A 50 -5.91 6.86 9.88
CA LEU A 50 -4.48 6.99 10.07
C LEU A 50 -3.71 5.74 9.64
N SER A 51 -4.16 4.57 10.10
CA SER A 51 -3.54 3.30 9.74
C SER A 51 -3.65 3.00 8.24
N LEU A 52 -4.84 3.11 7.66
CA LEU A 52 -5.05 2.91 6.22
C LEU A 52 -4.28 3.94 5.38
N GLY A 53 -4.28 5.21 5.80
CA GLY A 53 -3.59 6.29 5.10
C GLY A 53 -2.08 6.09 5.05
N LEU A 54 -1.45 5.80 6.20
CA LEU A 54 -0.01 5.50 6.25
C LEU A 54 0.34 4.23 5.47
N SER A 55 -0.54 3.23 5.54
CA SER A 55 -0.37 1.98 4.83
C SER A 55 -0.44 2.15 3.30
N LEU A 56 -1.37 2.97 2.82
CA LEU A 56 -1.49 3.36 1.42
C LEU A 56 -0.25 4.12 0.92
N VAL A 57 0.24 5.09 1.69
CA VAL A 57 1.50 5.79 1.38
C VAL A 57 2.66 4.80 1.37
N GLY A 58 2.71 3.87 2.32
CA GLY A 58 3.70 2.80 2.36
C GLY A 58 3.71 1.94 1.11
N PHE A 59 2.54 1.59 0.57
CA PHE A 59 2.44 0.83 -0.68
C PHE A 59 2.82 1.65 -1.93
N ALA A 60 2.54 2.96 -1.93
CA ALA A 60 2.87 3.83 -3.05
C ALA A 60 4.38 4.00 -3.29
N VAL A 61 5.20 3.87 -2.23
CA VAL A 61 6.66 4.00 -2.30
C VAL A 61 7.32 2.89 -3.15
N PRO A 62 7.13 1.58 -2.91
CA PRO A 62 7.69 0.55 -3.77
C PRO A 62 7.06 0.56 -5.16
N LEU A 63 5.80 0.97 -5.31
CA LEU A 63 5.17 1.08 -6.62
C LEU A 63 5.83 2.17 -7.48
N SER A 64 6.20 3.32 -6.89
CA SER A 64 6.95 4.34 -7.64
C SER A 64 8.33 3.85 -8.04
N SER A 65 9.01 3.10 -7.17
CA SER A 65 10.29 2.45 -7.51
C SER A 65 10.13 1.43 -8.64
N ALA A 66 9.06 0.64 -8.63
CA ALA A 66 8.78 -0.31 -9.70
C ALA A 66 8.58 0.41 -11.04
N ILE A 67 7.85 1.53 -11.09
CA ILE A 67 7.68 2.33 -12.32
C ILE A 67 9.03 2.86 -12.84
N VAL A 68 9.89 3.34 -11.95
CA VAL A 68 11.19 3.95 -12.34
C VAL A 68 12.21 2.91 -12.80
N ASN A 69 12.25 1.73 -12.17
CA ASN A 69 13.29 0.73 -12.43
C ASN A 69 12.89 -0.30 -13.49
N THR A 70 11.67 -0.24 -14.00
CA THR A 70 11.13 -1.28 -14.88
C THR A 70 11.02 -0.81 -16.33
N ASN A 71 11.42 -1.66 -17.27
CA ASN A 71 11.31 -1.39 -18.72
C ASN A 71 10.07 -2.03 -19.39
N THR A 72 9.34 -2.90 -18.68
CA THR A 72 8.17 -3.60 -19.24
C THR A 72 6.95 -3.56 -18.32
N LEU A 73 5.75 -3.50 -18.90
CA LEU A 73 4.49 -3.51 -18.13
C LEU A 73 4.32 -4.78 -17.27
N VAL A 74 4.86 -5.91 -17.73
CA VAL A 74 4.78 -7.18 -17.02
C VAL A 74 5.58 -7.14 -15.72
N ASP A 75 6.79 -6.59 -15.79
CA ASP A 75 7.66 -6.44 -14.63
C ASP A 75 7.07 -5.45 -13.62
N LEU A 76 6.37 -4.39 -14.07
CA LEU A 76 5.70 -3.42 -13.19
C LEU A 76 4.60 -4.11 -12.38
N VAL A 77 3.78 -4.91 -13.05
CA VAL A 77 2.72 -5.69 -12.40
C VAL A 77 3.32 -6.72 -11.44
N PHE A 78 4.37 -7.41 -11.85
CA PHE A 78 5.05 -8.41 -11.01
C PHE A 78 5.60 -7.80 -9.71
N TRP A 79 6.34 -6.70 -9.80
CA TRP A 79 6.84 -5.98 -8.64
C TRP A 79 5.73 -5.34 -7.81
N GLY A 80 4.67 -4.86 -8.45
CA GLY A 80 3.46 -4.40 -7.77
C GLY A 80 2.82 -5.50 -6.91
N ILE A 81 2.72 -6.73 -7.44
CA ILE A 81 2.22 -7.89 -6.70
C ILE A 81 3.14 -8.23 -5.52
N ILE A 82 4.47 -8.20 -5.72
CA ILE A 82 5.44 -8.41 -4.63
C ILE A 82 5.25 -7.36 -3.54
N ALA A 83 5.07 -6.09 -3.90
CA ALA A 83 4.81 -5.03 -2.94
C ALA A 83 3.52 -5.27 -2.14
N ILE A 84 2.45 -5.77 -2.77
CA ILE A 84 1.22 -6.14 -2.06
C ILE A 84 1.52 -7.24 -1.04
N VAL A 85 2.24 -8.29 -1.44
CA VAL A 85 2.62 -9.40 -0.55
C VAL A 85 3.41 -8.88 0.66
N VAL A 86 4.40 -8.03 0.44
CA VAL A 86 5.20 -7.44 1.53
C VAL A 86 4.33 -6.62 2.49
N GLN A 87 3.36 -5.84 2.00
CA GLN A 87 2.46 -5.10 2.89
C GLN A 87 1.54 -5.99 3.71
N ILE A 88 1.04 -7.09 3.14
CA ILE A 88 0.24 -8.06 3.89
C ILE A 88 1.09 -8.77 4.95
N LEU A 89 2.35 -9.08 4.65
CA LEU A 89 3.28 -9.62 5.64
C LEU A 89 3.58 -8.61 6.76
N ALA A 90 3.76 -7.33 6.42
CA ALA A 90 3.95 -6.25 7.39
C ALA A 90 2.75 -6.09 8.33
N TYR A 91 1.52 -6.15 7.79
CA TYR A 91 0.29 -6.20 8.59
C TYR A 91 0.25 -7.43 9.50
N GLY A 92 0.60 -8.61 8.98
CA GLY A 92 0.68 -9.84 9.75
C GLY A 92 1.68 -9.73 10.91
N PHE A 93 2.86 -9.17 10.66
CA PHE A 93 3.86 -8.89 11.69
C PHE A 93 3.33 -7.93 12.76
N ALA A 94 2.69 -6.82 12.36
CA ALA A 94 2.11 -5.88 13.30
C ALA A 94 1.05 -6.53 14.20
N ARG A 95 0.23 -7.46 13.66
CA ARG A 95 -0.76 -8.23 14.43
C ARG A 95 -0.11 -9.21 15.42
N ILE A 96 1.06 -9.77 15.10
CA ILE A 96 1.79 -10.64 16.03
C ILE A 96 2.34 -9.81 17.21
N VAL A 97 2.87 -8.61 16.93
CA VAL A 97 3.42 -7.71 17.96
C VAL A 97 2.33 -7.11 18.84
N ILE A 98 1.20 -6.71 18.23
CA ILE A 98 0.04 -6.16 18.92
C ILE A 98 -1.16 -7.10 18.70
N PRO A 99 -1.47 -7.98 19.67
CA PRO A 99 -2.69 -8.76 19.65
C PRO A 99 -3.93 -7.84 19.59
N ASP A 100 -5.01 -8.32 18.98
CA ASP A 100 -6.27 -7.59 18.81
C ASP A 100 -6.15 -6.25 18.07
N LEU A 101 -5.09 -6.05 17.27
CA LEU A 101 -4.79 -4.81 16.55
C LEU A 101 -6.00 -4.23 15.80
N THR A 102 -6.72 -5.05 15.03
CA THR A 102 -7.92 -4.64 14.30
C THR A 102 -8.99 -4.08 15.23
N ARG A 103 -9.24 -4.74 16.36
CA ARG A 103 -10.25 -4.32 17.33
C ARG A 103 -9.86 -3.01 18.01
N ARG A 104 -8.59 -2.88 18.41
CA ARG A 104 -8.06 -1.65 19.01
C ARG A 104 -8.18 -0.46 18.05
N ILE A 105 -7.92 -0.66 16.76
CA ILE A 105 -8.14 0.37 15.73
C ILE A 105 -9.63 0.72 15.64
N ALA A 106 -10.53 -0.27 15.64
CA ALA A 106 -11.97 -0.04 15.62
C ALA A 106 -12.48 0.71 16.87
N ASP A 107 -11.85 0.48 18.03
CA ASP A 107 -12.14 1.14 19.30
C ASP A 107 -11.55 2.57 19.39
N GLY A 108 -10.89 3.05 18.33
CA GLY A 108 -10.38 4.41 18.24
C GLY A 108 -8.95 4.59 18.76
N GLU A 109 -8.23 3.51 19.07
CA GLU A 109 -6.88 3.60 19.62
C GLU A 109 -5.86 4.06 18.58
N ILE A 110 -5.45 5.32 18.69
CA ILE A 110 -4.48 5.94 17.77
C ILE A 110 -3.11 5.27 17.87
N GLY A 111 -2.66 4.84 19.06
CA GLY A 111 -1.35 4.20 19.21
C GLY A 111 -1.20 2.91 18.41
N ALA A 112 -2.23 2.06 18.42
CA ALA A 112 -2.30 0.84 17.62
C ALA A 112 -2.29 1.15 16.12
N ALA A 113 -3.07 2.16 15.69
CA ALA A 113 -3.12 2.59 14.31
C ALA A 113 -1.79 3.18 13.81
N THR A 114 -1.15 4.04 14.60
CA THR A 114 0.15 4.65 14.26
C THR A 114 1.21 3.58 14.13
N PHE A 115 1.26 2.61 15.05
CA PHE A 115 2.22 1.50 14.95
C PHE A 115 2.01 0.68 13.68
N LEU A 116 0.77 0.29 13.38
CA LEU A 116 0.46 -0.44 12.16
C LEU A 116 0.85 0.35 10.90
N GLY A 117 0.45 1.62 10.84
CA GLY A 117 0.80 2.51 9.74
C GLY A 117 2.31 2.68 9.57
N ALA A 118 3.06 2.84 10.67
CA ALA A 118 4.51 3.00 10.65
C ALA A 118 5.22 1.72 10.21
N VAL A 119 4.79 0.54 10.67
CA VAL A 119 5.33 -0.76 10.23
C VAL A 119 5.11 -0.94 8.73
N SER A 120 3.90 -0.64 8.24
CA SER A 120 3.56 -0.71 6.82
C SER A 120 4.38 0.29 5.99
N LEU A 121 4.55 1.53 6.45
CA LEU A 121 5.37 2.52 5.78
C LEU A 121 6.85 2.10 5.71
N ALA A 122 7.40 1.62 6.83
CA ALA A 122 8.78 1.15 6.89
C ALA A 122 9.02 -0.04 5.96
N ALA A 123 8.09 -1.01 5.93
CA ALA A 123 8.15 -2.14 5.01
C ALA A 123 8.12 -1.69 3.55
N GLY A 124 7.28 -0.71 3.22
CA GLY A 124 7.21 -0.11 1.89
C GLY A 124 8.52 0.55 1.45
N ILE A 125 9.12 1.36 2.33
CA ILE A 125 10.42 2.01 2.06
C ILE A 125 11.52 0.96 1.88
N ALA A 126 11.58 -0.06 2.74
CA ALA A 126 12.56 -1.13 2.62
C ALA A 126 12.38 -1.91 1.31
N ASN A 127 11.14 -2.27 0.97
CA ASN A 127 10.82 -2.97 -0.28
C ASN A 127 11.23 -2.14 -1.51
N SER A 128 10.96 -0.84 -1.49
CA SER A 128 11.35 0.09 -2.55
C SER A 128 12.86 0.15 -2.76
N ALA A 129 13.64 0.14 -1.68
CA ALA A 129 15.10 0.15 -1.75
C ALA A 129 15.65 -1.15 -2.34
N CYS A 130 14.99 -2.28 -2.08
CA CYS A 130 15.35 -3.58 -2.65
C CYS A 130 14.99 -3.72 -4.14
N MET A 131 14.16 -2.84 -4.69
CA MET A 131 13.83 -2.82 -6.13
C MET A 131 14.81 -2.01 -6.98
N THR A 132 15.69 -1.24 -6.36
CA THR A 132 16.69 -0.38 -7.04
C THR A 132 17.97 -1.14 -7.38
N ILE A 133 17.87 -2.42 -7.75
CA ILE A 133 19.02 -3.32 -8.02
C ILE A 133 19.24 -3.46 -9.52
#